data_AF-A0A4R9KB15-F1
#
_entry.id   AF-A0A4R9KB15-F1
#
_cell.length_a   1.000
_cell.length_b   1.000
_cell.length_c   1.000
_cell.angle_alpha   90.00
_cell.angle_beta   90.00
_cell.angle_gamma   90.00
#
_symmetry.space_group_name_H-M   'P 1'
#
loop_
_entity.id
_entity.type
_entity.pdbx_description
1 polymer ?
#
loop_
_entity_poly.entity_id
_entity_poly.type
_entity_poly.pdbx_seq_one_letter_code
_entity_poly.pdbx_strand_id
1 'polypeptide(L)' 'MLLDVLLARPVGLASTALGTAAWIVATPFTLLSGTWKQAAKRLVIYPARFTFVRGLGDFPGYMEEYETVEE' A
#
# COMPACT_ATOMS: atom_id res chain seq x y z
N MET A 1 13.96 -5.08 -11.87
CA MET A 1 13.99 -3.81 -12.63
C MET A 1 12.90 -3.75 -13.70
N LEU A 2 13.00 -4.43 -14.86
CA LEU A 2 11.97 -4.32 -15.92
C LEU A 2 10.60 -4.91 -15.53
N LEU A 3 10.58 -6.12 -14.96
CA LEU A 3 9.38 -6.76 -14.41
C LEU A 3 8.72 -5.93 -13.30
N ASP A 4 9.52 -5.18 -12.56
CA ASP A 4 9.03 -4.31 -11.50
C ASP A 4 8.17 -3.18 -12.08
N VAL A 5 8.72 -2.46 -13.07
CA VAL A 5 8.01 -1.36 -13.73
C VAL A 5 6.79 -1.84 -14.51
N LEU A 6 6.91 -2.96 -15.23
CA LEU A 6 5.85 -3.43 -16.13
C LEU A 6 4.75 -4.23 -15.44
N LEU A 7 5.03 -4.91 -14.32
CA LEU A 7 4.04 -5.75 -13.64
C LEU A 7 3.82 -5.29 -12.20
N ALA A 8 4.88 -5.21 -11.39
CA ALA A 8 4.71 -5.01 -9.95
C ALA A 8 4.13 -3.63 -9.62
N ARG A 9 4.49 -2.55 -10.34
CA ARG A 9 3.90 -1.23 -10.14
C ARG A 9 2.43 -1.15 -10.58
N PRO A 10 2.02 -1.63 -11.76
CA PRO A 10 0.60 -1.71 -12.12
C PRO A 10 -0.22 -2.56 -11.16
N VAL A 11 0.31 -3.70 -10.71
CA VAL A 11 -0.35 -4.56 -9.71
C VAL A 11 -0.42 -3.86 -8.35
N GLY A 12 0.62 -3.15 -7.94
CA GLY A 12 0.62 -2.34 -6.72
C GLY A 12 -0.42 -1.22 -6.78
N LEU A 13 -0.57 -0.57 -7.93
CA LEU A 13 -1.58 0.46 -8.15
C LEU A 13 -3.00 -0.11 -8.07
N ALA A 14 -3.24 -1.26 -8.72
CA ALA A 14 -4.51 -1.97 -8.62
C ALA A 14 -4.80 -2.38 -7.17
N SER A 15 -3.79 -2.88 -6.45
CA SER A 15 -3.89 -3.26 -5.04
C SER A 15 -4.21 -2.06 -4.14
N THR A 16 -3.62 -0.89 -4.43
CA THR A 16 -3.91 0.37 -3.72
C THR A 16 -5.35 0.80 -3.95
N ALA A 17 -5.83 0.72 -5.19
CA ALA A 17 -7.22 1.05 -5.53
C ALA A 17 -8.21 0.11 -4.83
N LEU A 18 -7.97 -1.20 -4.88
CA LEU A 18 -8.80 -2.21 -4.22
C LEU A 18 -8.79 -2.06 -2.70
N GLY A 19 -7.62 -1.87 -2.10
CA GLY A 19 -7.49 -1.65 -0.67
C GLY A 19 -8.20 -0.37 -0.21
N THR A 20 -8.12 0.70 -1.00
CA THR A 20 -8.86 1.94 -0.74
C THR A 20 -10.37 1.74 -0.83
N ALA A 21 -10.85 1.05 -1.87
CA ALA A 21 -12.27 0.74 -2.00
C ALA A 21 -12.78 -0.12 -0.82
N ALA A 22 -12.02 -1.15 -0.42
CA ALA A 22 -12.35 -1.98 0.73
C ALA A 22 -12.37 -1.17 2.04
N TRP A 23 -11.43 -0.24 2.23
CA TRP A 23 -11.42 0.64 3.39
C TRP A 23 -12.62 1.58 3.43
N ILE A 24 -13.04 2.13 2.29
CA ILE A 24 -14.27 2.95 2.20
C ILE A 24 -15.48 2.13 2.65
N VAL A 25 -15.62 0.90 2.17
CA VAL A 25 -16.72 0.00 2.60
C VAL A 25 -16.62 -0.37 4.08
N ALA A 26 -15.40 -0.57 4.60
CA ALA A 26 -15.15 -0.90 6.00
C ALA A 26 -15.20 0.32 6.95
N THR A 27 -15.24 1.54 6.42
CA THR A 27 -15.26 2.80 7.18
C THR A 27 -16.30 2.83 8.29
N PRO A 28 -17.60 2.55 8.04
CA PRO A 28 -18.60 2.59 9.10
C PRO A 28 -18.26 1.66 10.26
N PHE A 29 -17.75 0.45 9.99
CA PHE A 29 -17.40 -0.52 11.02
C PHE A 29 -16.12 -0.14 11.77
N THR A 30 -15.11 0.32 11.05
CA THR A 30 -13.80 0.65 11.62
C THR A 30 -13.82 1.96 12.43
N LEU A 31 -14.74 2.87 12.12
CA LEU A 31 -15.03 4.03 12.97
C LEU A 31 -15.67 3.59 14.28
N LEU A 32 -16.68 2.70 14.22
CA LEU A 32 -17.36 2.18 15.41
C LEU A 32 -16.41 1.37 16.32
N SER A 33 -15.49 0.61 15.76
CA SER A 33 -14.48 -0.14 16.52
C SER A 33 -13.28 0.70 16.99
N GLY A 34 -13.18 1.97 16.57
CA GLY A 34 -12.03 2.83 16.88
C GLY A 34 -10.73 2.46 16.15
N THR A 35 -10.77 1.54 15.18
CA THR A 35 -9.59 1.05 14.44
C THR A 35 -9.40 1.71 13.07
N TRP A 36 -10.18 2.75 12.76
CA TRP A 36 -10.13 3.53 11.52
C TRP A 36 -8.72 3.82 10.99
N LYS A 37 -7.87 4.42 11.84
CA LYS A 37 -6.49 4.80 11.47
C LYS A 37 -5.63 3.58 11.13
N GLN A 38 -5.83 2.47 11.85
CA GLN A 38 -5.09 1.23 11.63
C GLN A 38 -5.53 0.56 10.33
N ALA A 39 -6.83 0.54 10.05
CA ALA A 39 -7.38 0.06 8.80
C ALA A 39 -6.86 0.89 7.61
N ALA A 40 -6.86 2.22 7.74
CA ALA A 40 -6.33 3.13 6.72
C ALA A 40 -4.84 2.87 6.45
N LYS A 41 -4.03 2.72 7.51
CA LYS A 41 -2.61 2.41 7.38
C LYS A 41 -2.37 1.12 6.58
N ARG A 42 -3.14 0.07 6.85
CA ARG A 42 -2.95 -1.25 6.22
C ARG A 42 -3.51 -1.33 4.81
N LEU A 43 -4.71 -0.80 4.58
CA LEU A 43 -5.43 -0.96 3.32
C LEU A 43 -5.11 0.13 2.29
N VAL A 44 -4.63 1.29 2.74
CA VAL A 44 -4.37 2.44 1.86
C VAL A 44 -2.89 2.81 1.87
N ILE A 45 -2.36 3.19 3.03
CA ILE A 45 -1.03 3.80 3.12
C ILE A 45 0.07 2.79 2.75
N TYR A 46 0.01 1.58 3.28
CA TYR A 46 1.01 0.55 2.99
C TYR A 46 1.09 0.20 1.49
N PRO A 47 -0.01 -0.19 0.82
CA PRO A 47 0.04 -0.48 -0.61
C PRO A 47 0.42 0.75 -1.46
N ALA A 48 0.01 1.96 -1.06
CA ALA A 48 0.43 3.19 -1.74
C ALA A 48 1.95 3.41 -1.63
N ARG A 49 2.55 3.26 -0.44
CA ARG A 49 4.01 3.37 -0.25
C ARG A 49 4.76 2.28 -1.03
N PHE A 50 4.25 1.06 -1.02
CA PHE A 50 4.80 -0.04 -1.83
C PHE A 50 4.80 0.27 -3.33
N THR A 51 3.81 1.01 -3.82
CA THR A 51 3.68 1.30 -5.25
C THR A 51 4.54 2.50 -5.67
N PHE A 52 4.55 3.56 -4.87
CA PHE A 52 5.09 4.86 -5.28
C PHE A 52 6.43 5.23 -4.65
N VAL A 53 6.72 4.73 -3.44
CA VAL A 53 7.82 5.24 -2.62
C VAL A 53 9.02 4.29 -2.57
N ARG A 54 8.82 3.00 -2.81
CA ARG A 54 9.91 2.01 -2.76
C ARG A 54 10.92 2.16 -3.90
N GLY A 55 12.16 1.78 -3.62
CA GLY A 55 13.24 1.67 -4.61
C GLY A 55 12.90 0.74 -5.77
N LEU A 56 13.45 1.02 -6.94
CA LEU A 56 13.29 0.14 -8.11
C LEU A 56 13.93 -1.22 -7.80
N GLY A 57 13.20 -2.31 -8.03
CA GLY A 57 13.64 -3.66 -7.74
C GLY A 57 13.71 -4.04 -6.26
N ASP A 58 13.37 -3.12 -5.35
CA ASP A 58 13.23 -3.41 -3.92
C ASP A 58 11.88 -4.05 -3.63
N PHE A 59 11.86 -5.16 -2.90
CA PHE A 59 10.66 -5.89 -2.50
C PHE A 59 10.74 -6.19 -1.00
N PRO A 60 10.53 -5.18 -0.15
CA PRO A 60 10.63 -5.36 1.28
C PRO A 60 9.51 -6.29 1.76
N GLY A 61 9.84 -7.10 2.77
CA GLY A 61 8.91 -7.97 3.45
C GLY A 61 7.76 -7.21 4.12
N TYR A 62 6.73 -7.94 4.55
CA TYR A 62 5.55 -7.32 5.16
C TYR A 62 5.95 -6.56 6.44
N MET A 63 5.68 -5.24 6.45
CA MET A 63 6.04 -4.33 7.55
C MET A 63 7.56 -4.08 7.71
N GLU A 64 8.38 -4.42 6.72
CA GLU A 64 9.77 -3.99 6.69
C GLU A 64 9.88 -2.50 6.32
N GLU A 65 10.96 -1.90 6.79
CA GLU A 65 11.29 -0.52 6.49
C GLU A 65 11.70 -0.42 5.03
N TYR A 66 11.03 0.47 4.30
CA TYR A 66 11.29 0.65 2.88
C TYR A 66 12.62 1.35 2.71
N GLU A 67 13.50 0.83 1.86
CA GLU A 67 14.64 1.59 1.38
C GLU A 67 14.06 2.68 0.46
N THR A 68 13.77 3.83 1.06
CA THR A 68 13.32 5.01 0.33
C THR A 68 14.46 5.43 -0.57
N VAL A 69 14.17 5.69 -1.85
CA VAL A 69 15.13 6.36 -2.72
C VAL A 69 15.37 7.74 -2.10
N GLU A 70 16.43 7.88 -1.31
CA GLU A 70 17.01 9.20 -1.05
C GLU A 70 17.53 9.69 -2.40
N GLU A 71 17.10 10.88 -2.81
CA GLU A 71 17.58 11.55 -4.03
C GLU A 71 19.11 11.68 -4.03
#